data_AF-A0A6B3LME1-F1
#
_entry.id   AF-A0A6B3LME1-F1
#
_cell.length_a   1.000
_cell.length_b   1.000
_cell.length_c   1.000
_cell.angle_alpha   90.00
_cell.angle_beta   90.00
_cell.angle_gamma   90.00
#
_symmetry.space_group_name_H-M   'P 1'
#
loop_
_entity.id
_entity.type
_entity.pdbx_description
1 polymer ?
#
loop_
_entity_poly.entity_id
_entity_poly.type
_entity_poly.pdbx_seq_one_letter_code
_entity_poly.pdbx_strand_id
1 'polypeptide(L)'
;MSFLIMEKGERFILKTFNGATTPSKECEEKENYWKLIQEEGTVVNFADDLGFPYKNRVLLQFDCDVKARGLECHNEKPNSLWILKTDLKEIR
;
A
#
# COMPACT_ATOMS: atom_id res chain seq x y z
N MET A 1 4.50 0.59 -24.11
CA MET A 1 4.17 0.91 -22.71
C MET A 1 5.46 1.09 -21.94
N SER A 2 5.70 2.23 -21.29
CA SER A 2 6.80 2.37 -20.33
C SER A 2 6.39 1.62 -19.06
N PHE A 3 7.14 0.59 -18.67
CA PHE A 3 7.01 0.05 -17.32
C PHE A 3 7.67 1.04 -16.38
N LEU A 4 6.87 1.58 -15.47
CA LEU A 4 7.32 2.43 -14.40
C LEU A 4 8.24 1.57 -13.51
N ILE A 5 9.55 1.85 -13.54
CA ILE A 5 10.51 1.18 -12.67
C ILE A 5 10.31 1.83 -11.29
N MET A 6 9.94 1.03 -10.30
CA MET A 6 9.82 1.47 -8.91
C MET A 6 11.07 1.07 -8.13
N GLU A 7 11.54 1.94 -7.25
CA GLU A 7 12.73 1.73 -6.41
C GLU A 7 12.41 1.88 -4.91
N LYS A 8 13.26 1.32 -4.03
CA LYS A 8 13.13 1.54 -2.59
C LYS A 8 13.47 3.00 -2.27
N GLY A 9 12.71 3.59 -1.35
CA GLY A 9 12.85 5.00 -0.98
C GLY A 9 12.01 5.94 -1.83
N GLU A 10 11.45 5.49 -2.95
CA GLU A 10 10.51 6.29 -3.73
C GLU A 10 9.18 6.47 -2.99
N ARG A 11 8.53 7.61 -3.23
CA ARG A 11 7.27 8.00 -2.60
C ARG A 11 6.12 7.94 -3.58
N PHE A 12 4.98 7.44 -3.11
CA PHE A 12 3.76 7.26 -3.89
C PHE A 12 2.52 7.62 -3.09
N ILE A 13 1.46 7.98 -3.79
CA ILE A 13 0.11 8.11 -3.25
C ILE A 13 -0.68 6.82 -3.52
N LEU A 14 -1.42 6.33 -2.53
CA LEU A 14 -2.41 5.28 -2.73
C LEU A 14 -3.64 5.83 -3.47
N LYS A 15 -3.87 5.42 -4.72
CA LYS A 15 -5.05 5.88 -5.50
C LYS A 15 -6.24 4.92 -5.43
N THR A 16 -5.98 3.64 -5.21
CA THR A 16 -6.98 2.56 -5.06
C THR A 16 -6.47 1.53 -4.07
N PHE A 17 -7.31 0.65 -3.56
CA PHE A 17 -6.88 -0.52 -2.79
C PHE A 17 -7.52 -1.79 -3.35
N ASN A 18 -6.69 -2.77 -3.70
CA ASN A 18 -7.06 -3.97 -4.44
C ASN A 18 -7.87 -3.65 -5.72
N GLY A 19 -7.48 -2.59 -6.43
CA GLY A 19 -8.09 -2.17 -7.70
C GLY A 19 -9.41 -1.41 -7.58
N ALA A 20 -9.88 -1.05 -6.38
CA ALA A 20 -11.12 -0.30 -6.17
C ALA A 20 -10.93 0.93 -5.27
N THR A 21 -11.80 1.93 -5.42
CA THR A 21 -11.83 3.12 -4.55
C THR A 21 -12.72 2.94 -3.31
N THR A 22 -13.55 1.89 -3.29
CA THR A 22 -14.43 1.52 -2.19
C THR A 22 -14.43 0.00 -2.02
N PRO A 23 -14.71 -0.53 -0.82
CA PRO A 23 -14.87 -1.97 -0.62
C PRO A 23 -16.07 -2.51 -1.42
N SER A 24 -15.94 -3.71 -1.99
CA SER A 24 -16.99 -4.35 -2.80
C SER A 24 -18.03 -5.12 -1.97
N LYS A 25 -17.74 -5.36 -0.70
CA LYS A 25 -18.59 -6.03 0.28
C LYS A 25 -18.42 -5.36 1.64
N GLU A 26 -19.30 -5.65 2.59
CA GLU A 26 -19.06 -5.29 3.98
C GLU A 26 -17.70 -5.85 4.44
N CYS A 27 -16.82 -4.95 4.87
CA CYS A 27 -15.51 -5.26 5.42
C CYS A 27 -15.47 -4.84 6.89
N GLU A 28 -14.72 -5.57 7.72
CA GLU A 28 -14.52 -5.15 9.10
C GLU A 28 -13.84 -3.77 9.14
N GLU A 29 -14.28 -2.90 10.05
CA GLU A 29 -13.78 -1.52 10.15
C GLU A 29 -12.26 -1.43 10.29
N LYS A 30 -11.67 -2.41 10.98
CA LYS A 30 -10.22 -2.53 11.21
C LYS A 30 -9.43 -3.03 10.00
N GLU A 31 -10.11 -3.60 9.00
CA GLU A 31 -9.53 -4.04 7.73
C GLU A 31 -9.93 -3.13 6.55
N ASN A 32 -10.61 -2.02 6.83
CA ASN A 32 -11.09 -1.08 5.81
C ASN A 32 -9.96 -0.16 5.31
N TYR A 33 -8.96 -0.75 4.64
CA TYR A 33 -7.78 -0.04 4.15
C TYR A 33 -8.06 0.96 3.02
N TRP A 34 -9.27 0.98 2.45
CA TRP A 34 -9.71 2.04 1.54
C TRP A 34 -9.68 3.43 2.20
N LYS A 35 -9.72 3.52 3.53
CA LYS A 35 -9.51 4.75 4.30
C LYS A 35 -8.11 5.37 4.17
N LEU A 36 -7.16 4.64 3.57
CA LEU A 36 -5.79 5.12 3.30
C LEU A 36 -5.64 5.68 1.88
N ILE A 37 -6.70 5.71 1.06
CA ILE A 37 -6.64 6.34 -0.27
C ILE A 37 -6.34 7.84 -0.10
N GLN A 38 -5.51 8.38 -0.99
CA GLN A 38 -4.86 9.69 -0.93
C GLN A 38 -3.73 9.83 0.10
N GLU A 39 -3.48 8.83 0.94
CA GLU A 39 -2.30 8.86 1.81
C GLU A 39 -1.03 8.59 1.01
N GLU A 40 0.03 9.28 1.42
CA GLU A 40 1.38 9.09 0.91
C GLU A 40 2.14 8.04 1.72
N GLY A 41 3.08 7.39 1.04
CA GLY A 41 4.02 6.50 1.69
C GLY A 41 5.28 6.27 0.88
N THR A 42 6.25 5.64 1.52
CA THR A 42 7.56 5.31 0.96
C THR A 42 7.66 3.82 0.69
N VAL A 43 8.17 3.42 -0.47
CA VAL A 43 8.44 2.01 -0.77
C VAL A 43 9.62 1.55 0.06
N VAL A 44 9.41 0.54 0.92
CA VAL A 44 10.46 0.00 1.78
C VAL A 44 10.91 -1.39 1.36
N ASN A 45 10.06 -2.15 0.66
CA ASN A 45 10.45 -3.47 0.14
C ASN A 45 9.58 -3.92 -1.04
N PHE A 46 10.04 -4.94 -1.77
CA PHE A 46 9.30 -5.59 -2.84
C PHE A 46 8.94 -7.03 -2.46
N ALA A 47 7.76 -7.48 -2.86
CA ALA A 47 7.34 -8.87 -2.59
C ALA A 47 8.25 -9.88 -3.30
N ASP A 48 8.77 -9.52 -4.47
CA ASP A 48 9.69 -10.36 -5.25
C ASP A 48 11.04 -10.55 -4.54
N ASP A 49 11.57 -9.51 -3.89
CA ASP A 49 12.81 -9.56 -3.09
C ASP A 49 12.72 -10.53 -1.90
N LEU A 50 11.51 -10.74 -1.38
CA LEU A 50 11.24 -11.60 -0.23
C LEU A 50 10.76 -13.00 -0.61
N GLY A 51 10.68 -13.33 -1.90
CA GLY A 51 10.21 -14.64 -2.36
C GLY A 51 8.72 -14.89 -2.12
N PHE A 52 7.90 -13.84 -1.98
CA PHE A 52 6.45 -14.00 -1.82
C PHE A 52 5.76 -14.42 -3.13
N PRO A 53 4.65 -15.18 -3.06
CA PRO A 53 3.91 -15.62 -4.24
C PRO A 53 3.28 -14.45 -5.01
N TYR A 54 2.88 -13.39 -4.32
CA TYR A 54 2.24 -12.20 -4.91
C TYR A 54 3.27 -11.12 -5.26
N LYS A 55 4.09 -11.40 -6.28
CA LYS A 55 5.22 -10.56 -6.73
C LYS A 55 4.85 -9.15 -7.20
N ASN A 56 3.56 -8.91 -7.49
CA ASN A 56 3.05 -7.62 -7.96
C ASN A 56 2.78 -6.60 -6.84
N ARG A 57 3.24 -6.87 -5.61
CA ARG A 57 3.08 -5.99 -4.46
C ARG A 57 4.40 -5.35 -4.01
N VAL A 58 4.28 -4.18 -3.41
CA VAL A 58 5.34 -3.48 -2.67
C VAL A 58 4.90 -3.29 -1.23
N LEU A 59 5.85 -3.27 -0.31
CA LEU A 59 5.60 -2.84 1.06
C LEU A 59 5.72 -1.32 1.07
N LEU A 60 4.59 -0.64 1.17
CA LEU A 60 4.53 0.81 1.29
C LEU A 60 4.39 1.16 2.77
N GLN A 61 5.30 1.96 3.30
CA GLN A 61 5.21 2.53 4.64
C GLN A 61 4.53 3.91 4.54
N PHE A 62 3.30 4.02 5.05
CA PHE A 62 2.53 5.26 5.07
C PHE A 62 3.12 6.28 6.06
N ASP A 63 3.00 7.55 5.71
CA ASP A 63 3.41 8.66 6.58
C ASP A 63 2.43 8.83 7.76
N CYS A 64 1.16 8.46 7.57
CA CYS A 64 0.16 8.49 8.63
C CYS A 64 0.28 7.31 9.60
N ASP A 65 -0.22 7.50 10.82
CA ASP A 65 -0.37 6.41 11.78
C ASP A 65 -1.60 5.55 11.42
N VAL A 66 -1.32 4.36 10.88
CA VAL A 66 -2.34 3.42 10.42
C VAL A 66 -3.20 2.93 11.59
N LYS A 67 -2.56 2.66 12.74
CA LYS A 67 -3.26 2.16 13.93
C LYS A 67 -4.12 3.24 14.57
N ALA A 68 -3.67 4.50 14.57
CA ALA A 68 -4.48 5.62 15.05
C ALA A 68 -5.75 5.85 14.22
N ARG A 69 -5.80 5.36 12.96
CA ARG A 69 -7.02 5.34 12.13
C ARG A 69 -7.93 4.14 12.41
N GLY A 70 -7.62 3.35 13.43
CA GLY A 70 -8.37 2.15 13.81
C GLY A 70 -8.13 0.97 12.87
N LEU A 71 -7.10 1.02 12.02
CA LEU A 71 -6.76 -0.04 11.07
C LEU A 71 -5.71 -1.00 11.66
N GLU A 72 -5.81 -2.27 11.29
CA GLU A 72 -4.80 -3.25 11.66
C GLU A 72 -3.49 -3.04 10.88
N CYS A 73 -2.37 -3.29 11.54
CA CYS A 73 -1.06 -3.30 10.92
C CYS A 73 -0.17 -4.25 11.72
N HIS A 74 -0.03 -5.47 11.21
CA HIS A 74 0.75 -6.56 11.84
C HIS A 74 2.13 -6.72 11.21
N ASN A 75 2.48 -5.91 10.21
CA ASN A 75 3.79 -5.96 9.57
C ASN A 75 4.89 -5.53 10.56
N GLU A 76 6.07 -6.16 10.46
CA GLU A 76 7.24 -5.84 11.29
C GLU A 76 7.62 -4.35 11.17
N LYS A 77 7.52 -3.79 9.96
CA LYS A 77 7.65 -2.36 9.74
C LYS A 77 6.31 -1.67 10.09
N PRO A 78 6.29 -0.72 11.03
CA PRO A 78 5.06 -0.02 11.42
C PRO A 78 4.52 0.82 10.26
N ASN A 79 3.19 1.04 10.27
CA ASN A 79 2.45 1.79 9.25
C ASN A 79 2.68 1.30 7.82
N SER A 80 3.05 0.03 7.65
CA SER A 80 3.32 -0.51 6.33
C SER A 80 2.27 -1.52 5.91
N LEU A 81 1.91 -1.55 4.62
CA LEU A 81 1.01 -2.54 4.03
C LEU A 81 1.52 -3.00 2.67
N TRP A 82 1.16 -4.22 2.29
CA TRP A 82 1.47 -4.78 0.98
C TRP A 82 0.46 -4.28 -0.06
N ILE A 83 0.87 -3.32 -0.88
CA ILE A 83 0.02 -2.64 -1.86
C ILE A 83 0.33 -3.14 -3.27
N LEU A 84 -0.70 -3.30 -4.12
CA LEU A 84 -0.48 -3.59 -5.53
C LEU A 84 0.26 -2.43 -6.21
N LYS A 85 1.26 -2.72 -7.04
CA LYS A 85 1.95 -1.67 -7.81
C LYS A 85 0.98 -0.81 -8.63
N THR A 86 -0.08 -1.41 -9.16
CA THR A 86 -1.12 -0.74 -9.96
C THR A 86 -2.01 0.20 -9.15
N ASP A 87 -2.03 0.08 -7.83
CA ASP A 87 -2.82 0.89 -6.90
C ASP A 87 -2.10 2.19 -6.47
N LEU A 88 -0.88 2.40 -6.96
CA LEU A 88 -0.04 3.54 -6.62
C LEU A 88 0.00 4.57 -7.75
N LYS A 89 0.24 5.82 -7.38
CA LYS A 89 0.47 6.95 -8.28
C LYS A 89 1.72 7.70 -7.82
N GLU A 90 2.61 8.01 -8.76
CA GLU A 90 3.78 8.87 -8.50
C GLU A 90 3.33 10.24 -7.97
N ILE A 91 4.11 10.77 -7.03
CA ILE A 91 4.04 12.17 -6.63
C ILE A 91 4.87 12.96 -7.64
N ARG A 92 4.25 13.98 -8.27
CA ARG A 92 4.92 14.89 -9.19
C ARG A 92 5.34 16.16 -8.48
#